data_AF-A0A061GJJ9-F1
#
_entry.id   AF-A0A061GJJ9-F1
#
_cell.length_a   1.000
_cell.length_b   1.000
_cell.length_c   1.000
_cell.angle_alpha   90.00
_cell.angle_beta   90.00
_cell.angle_gamma   90.00
#
_symmetry.space_group_name_H-M   'P 1'
#
loop_
_entity.id
_entity.type
_entity.pdbx_description
1 polymer ?
#
loop_
_entity_poly.entity_id
_entity_poly.type
_entity_poly.pdbx_seq_one_letter_code
_entity_poly.pdbx_strand_id
1 'polypeptide(L)'
;MTRCGRCCLHYSMKIVNLVMNFLGIAIIVYSLWLQKKWNDGFAGLPFHSSLPKPWFIYTCLGVGIAVCLSTLFSYMVSNYINNSILCIYIFSICSLLFLEVAVIVTTFFKYDWSSLIAKYIDESHEDFKSFIIFHEKMCQLIALMILVPQVSVIALAIILWTVGIERMAQTRHWEIPDFTRSFLVGTGSAGDSLFHNVPPAPDIPVYATTVAYNKDPSTNKLHLGIGVYRTEDGKSHTLNVVRQVEQTLANDLSADKEYLPRTGMAEFNRLSAELIFGSGSPAIKESRVTTAQCVSGCGSLRLGAEFLAQHYRQLVVYLPEPTYGNHPNLLSAAGLALKTYRYYDPKTRGLDFQGLLEDLGSALTGAIVLFQASGHNPTGVDPTCQQWEQIRQLVRLRGLLPFFDCAYQGLVSGSLDADAQSIRMFVCDGGESLVAQSYSKTMGLYGERIGSLSIVCKTADVARRVESQLRLVIRPLYSNPPIHGAAIVTAILKDRDLYNEWTSELKAMSDRLAKVRQQLYDALCNRGTPGDWSHIIRQVGMYTFTGLNEEQVRFMTKEYHIYMSSDGRINMGGLSSKAVPHLADAIHAAVTRII
;
A
#
# COMPACT_ATOMS: atom_id res chain seq x y z
N MET A 1 31.95 -31.54 11.61
CA MET A 1 31.42 -32.56 10.67
C MET A 1 29.90 -32.45 10.53
N THR A 2 29.12 -32.54 11.62
CA THR A 2 27.64 -32.48 11.67
C THR A 2 26.97 -31.50 10.70
N ARG A 3 27.39 -30.22 10.69
CA ARG A 3 26.79 -29.16 9.84
C ARG A 3 26.83 -29.48 8.33
N CYS A 4 27.85 -30.21 7.86
CA CYS A 4 27.97 -30.63 6.46
C CYS A 4 26.96 -31.76 6.14
N GLY A 5 26.93 -32.81 6.97
CA GLY A 5 25.99 -33.93 6.79
C GLY A 5 24.53 -33.51 6.78
N ARG A 6 24.15 -32.51 7.59
CA ARG A 6 22.78 -31.95 7.63
C ARG A 6 22.39 -31.25 6.32
N CYS A 7 23.30 -30.50 5.71
CA CYS A 7 23.05 -29.89 4.40
C CYS A 7 22.88 -30.97 3.32
N CYS A 8 23.76 -31.99 3.30
CA CYS A 8 23.64 -33.12 2.39
C CYS A 8 22.30 -33.86 2.56
N LEU A 9 21.87 -34.17 3.80
CA LEU A 9 20.58 -34.79 4.10
C LEU A 9 19.40 -33.98 3.53
N HIS A 10 19.39 -32.66 3.73
CA HIS A 10 18.30 -31.80 3.24
C HIS A 10 18.26 -31.70 1.71
N TYR A 11 19.43 -31.64 1.04
CA TYR A 11 19.50 -31.69 -0.42
C TYR A 11 19.09 -33.07 -0.97
N SER A 12 19.53 -34.17 -0.35
CA SER A 12 19.09 -35.53 -0.70
C SER A 12 17.57 -35.69 -0.57
N MET A 13 16.96 -35.20 0.53
CA MET A 13 15.50 -35.20 0.66
C MET A 13 14.80 -34.41 -0.44
N LYS A 14 15.33 -33.25 -0.86
CA LYS A 14 14.77 -32.49 -2.00
C LYS A 14 14.87 -33.25 -3.32
N ILE A 15 16.01 -33.87 -3.60
CA ILE A 15 16.25 -34.64 -4.83
C ILE A 15 15.33 -35.87 -4.89
N VAL A 16 15.25 -36.65 -3.81
CA VAL A 16 14.36 -37.83 -3.77
C VAL A 16 12.89 -37.42 -3.91
N ASN A 17 12.43 -36.37 -3.22
CA ASN A 17 11.05 -35.90 -3.37
C ASN A 17 10.73 -35.37 -4.79
N LEU A 18 11.70 -34.77 -5.49
CA LEU A 18 11.53 -34.36 -6.88
C LEU A 18 11.37 -35.58 -7.80
N VAL A 19 12.22 -36.60 -7.63
CA VAL A 19 12.11 -37.88 -8.36
C VAL A 19 10.77 -38.57 -8.06
N MET A 20 10.35 -38.61 -6.79
CA MET A 20 9.05 -39.16 -6.39
C MET A 20 7.87 -38.48 -7.09
N ASN A 21 7.90 -37.15 -7.24
CA ASN A 21 6.83 -36.41 -7.90
C ASN A 21 6.75 -36.75 -9.40
N PHE A 22 7.90 -36.79 -10.09
CA PHE A 22 7.94 -37.24 -11.49
C PHE A 22 7.45 -38.69 -11.66
N LEU A 23 7.80 -39.59 -10.74
CA LEU A 23 7.29 -40.97 -10.76
C LEU A 23 5.77 -41.02 -10.51
N GLY A 24 5.24 -40.30 -9.52
CA GLY A 24 3.79 -40.23 -9.25
C GLY A 24 2.99 -39.70 -10.45
N ILE A 25 3.47 -38.63 -11.09
CA ILE A 25 2.87 -38.07 -12.32
C ILE A 25 2.93 -39.10 -13.47
N ALA A 26 4.06 -39.77 -13.66
CA ALA A 26 4.19 -40.81 -14.69
C ALA A 26 3.23 -41.99 -14.46
N ILE A 27 3.05 -42.42 -13.20
CA ILE A 27 2.10 -43.47 -12.80
C ILE A 27 0.65 -43.04 -13.08
N ILE A 28 0.28 -41.79 -12.78
CA ILE A 28 -1.05 -41.24 -13.09
C ILE A 28 -1.28 -41.22 -14.62
N VAL A 29 -0.33 -40.69 -15.40
CA VAL A 29 -0.43 -40.61 -16.86
C VAL A 29 -0.53 -42.00 -17.50
N TYR A 30 0.30 -42.95 -17.05
CA TYR A 30 0.25 -44.35 -17.47
C TYR A 30 -1.09 -45.00 -17.15
N SER A 31 -1.61 -44.79 -15.93
CA SER A 31 -2.91 -45.36 -15.51
C SER A 31 -4.09 -44.77 -16.28
N LEU A 32 -4.08 -43.48 -16.59
CA LEU A 32 -5.11 -42.83 -17.41
C LEU A 32 -5.05 -43.29 -18.87
N TRP A 33 -3.85 -43.45 -19.44
CA TRP A 33 -3.66 -44.05 -20.77
C TRP A 33 -4.14 -45.51 -20.80
N LEU A 34 -3.84 -46.28 -19.75
CA LEU A 34 -4.24 -47.68 -19.63
C LEU A 34 -5.76 -47.81 -19.43
N GLN A 35 -6.40 -46.91 -18.69
CA GLN A 35 -7.85 -46.84 -18.59
C GLN A 35 -8.50 -46.52 -19.94
N LYS A 36 -7.90 -45.63 -20.75
CA LYS A 36 -8.36 -45.41 -22.13
C LYS A 36 -8.23 -46.69 -22.95
N LYS A 37 -7.08 -47.37 -22.92
CA LYS A 37 -6.87 -48.63 -23.66
C LYS A 37 -7.78 -49.77 -23.22
N TRP A 38 -8.12 -49.84 -21.93
CA TRP A 38 -9.15 -50.74 -21.42
C TRP A 38 -10.52 -50.44 -22.04
N ASN A 39 -10.93 -49.16 -22.09
CA ASN A 39 -12.21 -48.75 -22.67
C ASN A 39 -12.24 -48.99 -24.20
N ASP A 40 -11.16 -48.64 -24.91
CA ASP A 40 -11.00 -48.85 -26.36
C ASP A 40 -11.15 -50.36 -26.69
N GLY A 41 -10.52 -51.25 -25.92
CA GLY A 41 -10.58 -52.70 -26.13
C GLY A 41 -11.90 -53.34 -25.68
N PHE A 42 -12.50 -52.87 -24.57
CA PHE A 42 -13.81 -53.34 -24.11
C PHE A 42 -14.92 -53.07 -25.14
N ALA A 43 -14.84 -51.95 -25.87
CA ALA A 43 -15.76 -51.61 -26.95
C ALA A 43 -15.67 -52.55 -28.18
N GLY A 44 -14.63 -53.39 -28.26
CA GLY A 44 -14.41 -54.34 -29.36
C GLY A 44 -14.80 -55.79 -29.04
N LEU A 45 -15.39 -56.08 -27.88
CA LEU A 45 -15.81 -57.44 -27.48
C LEU A 45 -17.22 -57.78 -28.02
N PRO A 46 -17.51 -59.03 -28.46
CA PRO A 46 -18.69 -59.30 -29.30
C PRO A 46 -20.06 -59.25 -28.60
N PHE A 47 -20.08 -59.22 -27.26
CA PHE A 47 -21.29 -59.11 -26.44
C PHE A 47 -21.01 -58.22 -25.23
N HIS A 48 -22.06 -57.64 -24.63
CA HIS A 48 -21.97 -56.92 -23.35
C HIS A 48 -21.75 -57.86 -22.16
N SER A 49 -20.63 -58.56 -22.15
CA SER A 49 -20.13 -59.28 -20.97
C SER A 49 -19.82 -58.26 -19.87
N SER A 50 -20.31 -58.52 -18.65
CA SER A 50 -20.06 -57.69 -17.48
C SER A 50 -18.66 -57.96 -16.92
N LEU A 51 -17.62 -57.57 -17.69
CA LEU A 51 -16.23 -57.69 -17.26
C LEU A 51 -16.05 -57.08 -15.86
N PRO A 52 -15.22 -57.70 -15.01
CA PRO A 52 -14.87 -57.11 -13.72
C PRO A 52 -14.23 -55.74 -13.95
N LYS A 53 -14.61 -54.75 -13.12
CA LYS A 53 -14.00 -53.41 -13.15
C LYS A 53 -12.46 -53.55 -13.05
N PRO A 54 -11.66 -52.77 -13.78
CA PRO A 54 -10.20 -52.91 -13.79
C PRO A 54 -9.56 -52.30 -12.53
N TRP A 55 -9.78 -52.95 -11.38
CA TRP A 55 -9.29 -52.48 -10.08
C TRP A 55 -7.77 -52.38 -10.00
N PHE A 56 -7.03 -53.13 -10.82
CA PHE A 56 -5.57 -52.98 -10.95
C PHE A 56 -5.17 -51.63 -11.56
N ILE A 57 -5.93 -51.09 -12.52
CA ILE A 57 -5.71 -49.76 -13.09
C ILE A 57 -6.06 -48.69 -12.05
N TYR A 58 -7.21 -48.81 -11.37
CA TYR A 58 -7.61 -47.87 -10.32
C TYR A 58 -6.66 -47.89 -9.11
N THR A 59 -6.08 -49.05 -8.78
CA THR A 59 -5.03 -49.18 -7.75
C THR A 59 -3.74 -48.49 -8.18
N CYS A 60 -3.30 -48.69 -9.42
CA CYS A 60 -2.11 -48.00 -9.97
C CYS A 60 -2.30 -46.47 -9.99
N LEU A 61 -3.49 -46.00 -10.38
CA LEU A 61 -3.87 -44.58 -10.32
C LEU A 61 -3.87 -44.04 -8.88
N GLY A 62 -4.43 -44.81 -7.93
CA GLY A 62 -4.45 -44.47 -6.51
C GLY A 62 -3.05 -44.38 -5.89
N VAL A 63 -2.16 -45.31 -6.23
CA VAL A 63 -0.73 -45.29 -5.89
C VAL A 63 -0.07 -44.00 -6.41
N GLY A 64 -0.26 -43.66 -7.69
CA GLY A 64 0.29 -42.42 -8.26
C GLY A 64 -0.20 -41.16 -7.56
N ILE A 65 -1.48 -41.11 -7.16
CA ILE A 65 -2.06 -40.00 -6.38
C ILE A 65 -1.49 -39.95 -4.96
N ALA A 66 -1.39 -41.09 -4.25
CA ALA A 66 -0.81 -41.17 -2.91
C ALA A 66 0.66 -40.72 -2.89
N VAL A 67 1.44 -41.12 -3.90
CA VAL A 67 2.80 -40.64 -4.15
C VAL A 67 2.83 -39.12 -4.31
N CYS A 68 2.04 -38.54 -5.21
CA CYS A 68 2.00 -37.09 -5.41
C CYS A 68 1.64 -36.34 -4.12
N LEU A 69 0.61 -36.80 -3.39
CA LEU A 69 0.22 -36.23 -2.09
C LEU A 69 1.37 -36.27 -1.07
N SER A 70 2.10 -37.38 -0.98
CA SER A 70 3.26 -37.50 -0.09
C SER A 70 4.32 -36.41 -0.36
N THR A 71 4.57 -36.07 -1.64
CA THR A 71 5.55 -35.03 -1.99
C THR A 71 5.08 -33.61 -1.66
N LEU A 72 3.77 -33.35 -1.66
CA LEU A 72 3.21 -32.06 -1.20
C LEU A 72 3.42 -31.87 0.31
N PHE A 73 3.22 -32.92 1.11
CA PHE A 73 3.56 -32.89 2.55
C PHE A 73 5.07 -32.67 2.76
N SER A 74 5.92 -33.28 1.92
CA SER A 74 7.38 -33.08 1.96
C SER A 74 7.80 -31.65 1.65
N TYR A 75 7.13 -31.00 0.69
CA TYR A 75 7.39 -29.59 0.34
C TYR A 75 7.10 -28.65 1.51
N MET A 76 6.02 -28.88 2.27
CA MET A 76 5.71 -28.09 3.46
C MET A 76 6.80 -28.22 4.54
N VAL A 77 7.24 -29.45 4.86
CA VAL A 77 8.35 -29.69 5.81
C VAL A 77 9.65 -29.06 5.34
N SER A 78 9.93 -29.09 4.04
CA SER A 78 11.14 -28.53 3.45
C SER A 78 11.28 -27.02 3.65
N ASN A 79 10.17 -26.33 3.88
CA ASN A 79 10.11 -24.87 4.04
C ASN A 79 9.79 -24.43 5.49
N TYR A 80 9.17 -25.29 6.31
CA TYR A 80 8.79 -24.99 7.70
C TYR A 80 9.43 -25.98 8.70
N ILE A 81 10.69 -25.72 9.06
CA ILE A 81 11.51 -26.58 9.91
C ILE A 81 11.15 -26.37 11.40
N ASN A 82 10.18 -27.15 11.89
CA ASN A 82 9.82 -27.28 13.31
C ASN A 82 9.62 -28.76 13.66
N ASN A 83 10.12 -29.21 14.83
CA ASN A 83 10.04 -30.60 15.28
C ASN A 83 8.60 -31.14 15.31
N SER A 84 7.62 -30.31 15.69
CA SER A 84 6.20 -30.69 15.71
C SER A 84 5.65 -30.98 14.30
N ILE A 85 6.05 -30.18 13.31
CA ILE A 85 5.62 -30.35 11.91
C ILE A 85 6.28 -31.60 11.31
N LEU A 86 7.57 -31.83 11.60
CA LEU A 86 8.29 -33.02 11.17
C LEU A 86 7.70 -34.32 11.78
N CYS A 87 7.21 -34.28 13.02
CA CYS A 87 6.51 -35.39 13.66
C CYS A 87 5.16 -35.70 12.98
N ILE A 88 4.34 -34.67 12.73
CA ILE A 88 3.04 -34.83 12.02
C ILE A 88 3.27 -35.41 10.62
N TYR A 89 4.28 -34.92 9.91
CA TYR A 89 4.67 -35.41 8.59
C TYR A 89 5.07 -36.90 8.57
N ILE A 90 5.92 -37.33 9.49
CA ILE A 90 6.33 -38.74 9.60
C ILE A 90 5.10 -39.63 9.82
N PHE A 91 4.18 -39.21 10.72
CA PHE A 91 2.93 -39.93 10.95
C PHE A 91 2.06 -40.01 9.68
N SER A 92 1.81 -38.87 9.02
CA SER A 92 0.98 -38.81 7.80
C SER A 92 1.51 -39.66 6.65
N ILE A 93 2.82 -39.63 6.37
CA ILE A 93 3.39 -40.48 5.31
C ILE A 93 3.37 -41.96 5.71
N CYS A 94 3.65 -42.32 6.97
CA CYS A 94 3.51 -43.70 7.41
C CYS A 94 2.06 -44.22 7.27
N SER A 95 1.05 -43.42 7.61
CA SER A 95 -0.37 -43.79 7.40
C SER A 95 -0.70 -44.00 5.92
N LEU A 96 -0.20 -43.14 5.02
CA LEU A 96 -0.38 -43.31 3.58
C LEU A 96 0.31 -44.59 3.06
N LEU A 97 1.56 -44.85 3.47
CA LEU A 97 2.31 -46.04 3.08
C LEU A 97 1.61 -47.34 3.54
N PHE A 98 1.09 -47.39 4.78
CA PHE A 98 0.35 -48.56 5.26
C PHE A 98 -0.94 -48.79 4.48
N LEU A 99 -1.67 -47.73 4.11
CA LEU A 99 -2.86 -47.83 3.27
C LEU A 99 -2.49 -48.31 1.85
N GLU A 100 -1.43 -47.76 1.27
CA GLU A 100 -0.92 -48.11 -0.06
C GLU A 100 -0.51 -49.59 -0.14
N VAL A 101 0.30 -50.05 0.82
CA VAL A 101 0.69 -51.47 0.95
C VAL A 101 -0.52 -52.38 1.16
N ALA A 102 -1.51 -51.98 1.96
CA ALA A 102 -2.72 -52.76 2.15
C ALA A 102 -3.52 -52.91 0.84
N VAL A 103 -3.68 -51.84 0.07
CA VAL A 103 -4.36 -51.88 -1.24
C VAL A 103 -3.55 -52.73 -2.24
N ILE A 104 -2.22 -52.55 -2.32
CA ILE A 104 -1.33 -53.37 -3.15
C ILE A 104 -1.49 -54.87 -2.84
N VAL A 105 -1.39 -55.26 -1.56
CA VAL A 105 -1.53 -56.67 -1.14
C VAL A 105 -2.92 -57.20 -1.46
N THR A 106 -3.98 -56.44 -1.17
CA THR A 106 -5.36 -56.90 -1.44
C THR A 106 -5.73 -56.94 -2.93
N THR A 107 -5.20 -56.06 -3.78
CA THR A 107 -5.55 -56.04 -5.21
C THR A 107 -4.69 -56.98 -6.04
N PHE A 108 -3.38 -57.08 -5.77
CA PHE A 108 -2.45 -57.80 -6.64
C PHE A 108 -2.11 -59.22 -6.16
N PHE A 109 -2.12 -59.48 -4.85
CA PHE A 109 -1.73 -60.80 -4.30
C PHE A 109 -2.94 -61.67 -3.88
N LYS A 110 -4.15 -61.09 -3.80
CA LYS A 110 -5.38 -61.80 -3.40
C LYS A 110 -6.34 -62.09 -4.55
N TYR A 111 -6.17 -61.45 -5.71
CA TYR A 111 -6.99 -61.67 -6.91
C TYR A 111 -6.12 -62.10 -8.08
N ASP A 112 -6.37 -63.31 -8.60
CA ASP A 112 -5.84 -63.76 -9.88
C ASP A 112 -6.67 -63.14 -11.01
N TRP A 113 -6.25 -61.97 -11.49
CA TRP A 113 -6.91 -61.27 -12.59
C TRP A 113 -6.85 -62.05 -13.90
N SER A 114 -5.80 -62.86 -14.11
CA SER A 114 -5.64 -63.67 -15.32
C SER A 114 -6.76 -64.72 -15.42
N SER A 115 -7.04 -65.45 -14.34
CA SER A 115 -8.15 -66.41 -14.24
C SER A 115 -9.53 -65.74 -14.17
N LEU A 116 -9.61 -64.53 -13.60
CA LEU A 116 -10.86 -63.77 -13.55
C LEU A 116 -11.28 -63.24 -14.93
N ILE A 117 -10.31 -62.80 -15.76
CA ILE A 117 -10.56 -62.18 -17.07
C ILE A 117 -10.62 -63.21 -18.19
N ALA A 118 -9.87 -64.32 -18.12
CA ALA A 118 -9.93 -65.42 -19.09
C ALA A 118 -11.33 -66.07 -19.22
N LYS A 119 -12.25 -65.81 -18.29
CA LYS A 119 -13.67 -66.25 -18.35
C LYS A 119 -14.55 -65.39 -19.26
N TYR A 120 -14.05 -64.25 -19.74
CA TYR A 120 -14.81 -63.25 -20.49
C TYR A 120 -14.18 -62.85 -21.83
N ILE A 121 -13.08 -63.49 -22.22
CA ILE A 121 -12.38 -63.25 -23.48
C ILE A 121 -12.29 -64.57 -24.25
N ASP A 122 -12.79 -64.55 -25.49
CA ASP A 122 -12.79 -65.65 -26.44
C ASP A 122 -11.44 -65.78 -27.18
N GLU A 123 -11.20 -66.91 -27.86
CA GLU A 123 -9.98 -67.15 -28.66
C GLU A 123 -9.76 -66.08 -29.75
N SER A 124 -10.83 -65.40 -30.19
CA SER A 124 -10.76 -64.30 -31.17
C SER A 124 -10.15 -62.98 -30.64
N HIS A 125 -9.81 -62.87 -29.36
CA HIS A 125 -9.31 -61.63 -28.72
C HIS A 125 -8.01 -61.80 -27.89
N GLU A 126 -7.17 -62.79 -28.21
CA GLU A 126 -5.91 -63.07 -27.48
C GLU A 126 -4.93 -61.88 -27.39
N ASP A 127 -4.91 -60.96 -28.36
CA ASP A 127 -4.09 -59.73 -28.30
C ASP A 127 -4.50 -58.84 -27.11
N PHE A 128 -5.80 -58.70 -26.84
CA PHE A 128 -6.31 -57.88 -25.73
C PHE A 128 -6.07 -58.56 -24.37
N LYS A 129 -6.21 -59.88 -24.32
CA LYS A 129 -5.86 -60.72 -23.15
C LYS A 129 -4.36 -60.63 -22.83
N SER A 130 -3.51 -60.72 -23.84
CA SER A 130 -2.05 -60.56 -23.73
C SER A 130 -1.68 -59.14 -23.28
N PHE A 131 -2.32 -58.12 -23.84
CA PHE A 131 -2.17 -56.72 -23.41
C PHE A 131 -2.51 -56.55 -21.92
N ILE A 132 -3.65 -57.08 -21.45
CA ILE A 132 -4.07 -57.00 -20.05
C ILE A 132 -3.05 -57.69 -19.13
N ILE A 133 -2.69 -58.94 -19.40
CA ILE A 133 -1.78 -59.72 -18.54
C ILE A 133 -0.38 -59.08 -18.45
N PHE A 134 0.09 -58.45 -19.52
CA PHE A 134 1.33 -57.66 -19.49
C PHE A 134 1.18 -56.40 -18.61
N HIS A 135 0.11 -55.62 -18.82
CA HIS A 135 -0.08 -54.35 -18.10
C HIS A 135 -0.45 -54.54 -16.62
N GLU A 136 -1.08 -55.65 -16.25
CA GLU A 136 -1.26 -56.07 -14.86
C GLU A 136 0.10 -56.25 -14.16
N LYS A 137 1.00 -57.07 -14.75
CA LYS A 137 2.35 -57.32 -14.22
C LYS A 137 3.21 -56.05 -14.18
N MET A 138 3.05 -55.15 -15.16
CA MET A 138 3.69 -53.83 -15.12
C MET A 138 3.13 -52.97 -13.97
N CYS A 139 1.82 -52.94 -13.73
CA CYS A 139 1.24 -52.23 -12.59
C CYS A 139 1.71 -52.81 -11.25
N GLN A 140 1.81 -54.15 -11.13
CA GLN A 140 2.39 -54.83 -9.96
C GLN A 140 3.84 -54.37 -9.72
N LEU A 141 4.68 -54.43 -10.75
CA LEU A 141 6.09 -54.03 -10.67
C LEU A 141 6.26 -52.55 -10.32
N ILE A 142 5.50 -51.67 -10.95
CA ILE A 142 5.49 -50.23 -10.69
C ILE A 142 5.10 -49.93 -9.24
N ALA A 143 4.02 -50.55 -8.75
CA ALA A 143 3.54 -50.36 -7.38
C ALA A 143 4.48 -50.95 -6.31
N LEU A 144 5.27 -51.98 -6.63
CA LEU A 144 6.31 -52.49 -5.71
C LEU A 144 7.58 -51.64 -5.73
N MET A 145 8.01 -51.17 -6.91
CA MET A 145 9.22 -50.38 -7.07
C MET A 145 9.12 -48.97 -6.47
N ILE A 146 7.92 -48.40 -6.38
CA ILE A 146 7.70 -47.04 -5.83
C ILE A 146 7.77 -46.99 -4.29
N LEU A 147 7.54 -48.12 -3.60
CA LEU A 147 7.68 -48.24 -2.14
C LEU A 147 9.13 -47.99 -1.67
N VAL A 148 10.12 -48.41 -2.47
CA VAL A 148 11.55 -48.30 -2.12
C VAL A 148 12.00 -46.85 -1.90
N PRO A 149 11.77 -45.90 -2.82
CA PRO A 149 12.08 -44.49 -2.59
C PRO A 149 11.14 -43.81 -1.58
N GLN A 150 9.88 -44.23 -1.42
CA GLN A 150 9.01 -43.72 -0.32
C GLN A 150 9.61 -44.05 1.06
N VAL A 151 9.97 -45.31 1.30
CA VAL A 151 10.63 -45.74 2.55
C VAL A 151 11.95 -45.01 2.75
N SER A 152 12.68 -44.72 1.67
CA SER A 152 13.91 -43.92 1.72
C SER A 152 13.66 -42.47 2.17
N VAL A 153 12.56 -41.82 1.76
CA VAL A 153 12.18 -40.49 2.26
C VAL A 153 11.85 -40.54 3.76
N ILE A 154 11.11 -41.55 4.22
CA ILE A 154 10.77 -41.73 5.64
C ILE A 154 12.05 -41.92 6.47
N ALA A 155 12.97 -42.77 6.03
CA ALA A 155 14.25 -42.99 6.71
C ALA A 155 15.08 -41.69 6.81
N LEU A 156 15.18 -40.92 5.71
CA LEU A 156 15.85 -39.62 5.72
C LEU A 156 15.19 -38.61 6.65
N ALA A 157 13.86 -38.59 6.74
CA ALA A 157 13.10 -37.73 7.64
C ALA A 157 13.30 -38.09 9.13
N ILE A 158 13.34 -39.39 9.45
CA ILE A 158 13.63 -39.88 10.81
C ILE A 158 15.07 -39.53 11.21
N ILE A 159 16.05 -39.66 10.29
CA ILE A 159 17.44 -39.23 10.51
C ILE A 159 17.51 -37.70 10.72
N LEU A 160 16.76 -36.91 9.95
CA LEU A 160 16.71 -35.45 10.12
C LEU A 160 16.08 -35.05 11.47
N TRP A 161 15.09 -35.81 11.94
CA TRP A 161 14.42 -35.62 13.23
C TRP A 161 15.33 -35.97 14.42
N THR A 162 15.97 -37.14 14.41
CA THR A 162 16.87 -37.59 15.51
C THR A 162 18.13 -36.73 15.64
N VAL A 163 18.59 -36.09 14.55
CA VAL A 163 19.73 -35.15 14.58
C VAL A 163 19.38 -33.79 15.22
N GLY A 164 18.09 -33.48 15.44
CA GLY A 164 17.59 -32.37 16.28
C GLY A 164 17.82 -30.96 15.71
N ILE A 165 16.80 -30.09 15.70
CA ILE A 165 16.90 -28.74 15.12
C ILE A 165 17.76 -27.80 15.98
N GLU A 166 18.97 -27.48 15.53
CA GLU A 166 19.62 -26.20 15.89
C GLU A 166 18.85 -25.06 15.18
N ARG A 167 18.48 -24.00 15.91
CA ARG A 167 17.72 -22.87 15.35
C ARG A 167 18.56 -22.08 14.33
N MET A 168 18.45 -22.42 13.05
CA MET A 168 18.98 -21.57 11.98
C MET A 168 18.05 -20.38 11.71
N ALA A 169 18.34 -19.24 12.32
CA ALA A 169 17.90 -17.95 11.77
C ALA A 169 18.58 -17.74 10.40
N GLN A 170 17.82 -17.28 9.40
CA GLN A 170 18.33 -17.07 8.05
C GLN A 170 18.88 -15.66 7.87
N THR A 171 20.13 -15.57 7.40
CA THR A 171 20.60 -14.50 6.50
C THR A 171 21.77 -15.04 5.67
N ARG A 172 21.89 -14.60 4.41
CA ARG A 172 23.05 -14.84 3.54
C ARG A 172 23.32 -13.59 2.72
N HIS A 173 24.56 -13.12 2.71
CA HIS A 173 25.27 -12.58 1.55
C HIS A 173 26.80 -12.68 1.79
N TRP A 174 27.60 -12.18 0.86
CA TRP A 174 28.97 -12.59 0.50
C TRP A 174 29.63 -11.31 -0.10
N GLU A 175 30.85 -10.89 0.25
CA GLU A 175 32.16 -11.56 0.07
C GLU A 175 33.24 -11.22 1.14
N ILE A 176 34.07 -12.24 1.48
CA ILE A 176 35.56 -12.30 1.55
C ILE A 176 36.36 -11.00 1.92
N PRO A 177 37.37 -11.00 2.84
CA PRO A 177 37.89 -12.00 3.82
C PRO A 177 37.98 -11.39 5.27
N ASP A 178 38.93 -11.56 6.23
CA ASP A 178 40.19 -12.35 6.38
C ASP A 178 40.69 -12.54 7.85
N PHE A 179 41.82 -13.24 8.01
CA PHE A 179 42.83 -13.29 9.10
C PHE A 179 42.43 -13.13 10.60
N THR A 180 42.36 -14.28 11.26
CA THR A 180 42.94 -14.57 12.61
C THR A 180 42.81 -13.52 13.73
N ARG A 181 41.78 -13.69 14.59
CA ARG A 181 41.89 -13.56 16.06
C ARG A 181 40.89 -14.55 16.67
N SER A 182 41.37 -15.66 17.24
CA SER A 182 41.88 -15.79 18.61
C SER A 182 40.76 -16.15 19.57
N PHE A 183 40.95 -17.24 20.30
CA PHE A 183 40.06 -17.70 21.36
C PHE A 183 40.05 -16.70 22.53
N LEU A 184 39.07 -16.85 23.43
CA LEU A 184 38.85 -16.08 24.68
C LEU A 184 38.13 -14.71 24.53
N VAL A 185 36.82 -14.74 24.26
CA VAL A 185 35.88 -13.69 24.72
C VAL A 185 34.62 -14.32 25.32
N GLY A 186 34.17 -13.74 26.44
CA GLY A 186 32.96 -13.93 27.23
C GLY A 186 31.83 -14.89 26.79
N THR A 187 31.27 -15.59 27.79
CA THR A 187 29.92 -16.17 27.77
C THR A 187 28.86 -15.05 27.78
N GLY A 188 28.68 -14.38 26.65
CA GLY A 188 27.78 -13.23 26.50
C GLY A 188 26.42 -13.58 25.88
N SER A 189 25.36 -13.40 26.67
CA SER A 189 23.92 -13.43 26.33
C SER A 189 23.34 -14.65 25.58
N ALA A 190 22.09 -14.99 25.90
CA ALA A 190 21.29 -15.91 25.12
C ALA A 190 20.77 -15.21 23.86
N GLY A 191 21.66 -15.04 22.87
CA GLY A 191 21.43 -14.51 21.51
C GLY A 191 20.21 -13.60 21.34
N ASP A 192 20.33 -12.34 21.76
CA ASP A 192 19.29 -11.33 21.61
C ASP A 192 18.81 -11.20 20.16
N SER A 193 17.53 -10.87 19.97
CA SER A 193 16.88 -10.74 18.65
C SER A 193 17.74 -9.93 17.68
N LEU A 194 17.75 -10.28 16.38
CA LEU A 194 18.41 -9.47 15.35
C LEU A 194 17.93 -8.00 15.31
N PHE A 195 16.77 -7.74 15.92
CA PHE A 195 16.17 -6.41 16.05
C PHE A 195 16.13 -5.89 17.50
N HIS A 196 16.90 -6.44 18.45
CA HIS A 196 16.86 -6.02 19.87
C HIS A 196 17.24 -4.55 20.10
N ASN A 197 18.11 -4.00 19.24
CA ASN A 197 18.50 -2.59 19.25
C ASN A 197 17.63 -1.69 18.35
N VAL A 198 16.54 -2.20 17.77
CA VAL A 198 15.57 -1.35 17.06
C VAL A 198 14.72 -0.65 18.12
N PRO A 199 14.82 0.68 18.28
CA PRO A 199 14.02 1.39 19.27
C PRO A 199 12.53 1.36 18.87
N PRO A 200 11.60 1.43 19.84
CA PRO A 200 10.20 1.68 19.54
C PRO A 200 10.08 3.00 18.77
N ALA A 201 9.34 2.99 17.67
CA ALA A 201 9.02 4.23 16.95
C ALA A 201 8.17 5.15 17.85
N PRO A 202 8.42 6.47 17.87
CA PRO A 202 7.64 7.40 18.67
C PRO A 202 6.18 7.47 18.16
N ASP A 203 5.23 7.54 19.08
CA ASP A 203 3.81 7.69 18.75
C ASP A 203 3.57 8.98 17.95
N ILE A 204 3.03 8.84 16.73
CA ILE A 204 2.68 9.99 15.90
C ILE A 204 1.42 10.64 16.50
N PRO A 205 1.45 11.92 16.95
CA PRO A 205 0.39 12.47 17.80
C PRO A 205 -1.03 12.35 17.24
N VAL A 206 -1.23 12.54 15.93
CA VAL A 206 -2.56 12.42 15.30
C VAL A 206 -3.16 11.01 15.38
N TYR A 207 -2.33 9.97 15.40
CA TYR A 207 -2.79 8.60 15.60
C TYR A 207 -3.03 8.31 17.08
N ALA A 208 -2.20 8.84 18.00
CA ALA A 208 -2.47 8.76 19.44
C ALA A 208 -3.82 9.41 19.80
N THR A 209 -4.13 10.60 19.29
CA THR A 209 -5.45 11.26 19.40
C THR A 209 -6.58 10.36 18.91
N THR A 210 -6.39 9.68 17.77
CA THR A 210 -7.38 8.76 17.19
C THR A 210 -7.59 7.51 18.04
N VAL A 211 -6.51 6.93 18.58
CA VAL A 211 -6.56 5.74 19.46
C VAL A 211 -7.24 6.07 20.79
N ALA A 212 -6.98 7.25 21.36
CA ALA A 212 -7.62 7.71 22.58
C ALA A 212 -9.13 7.93 22.36
N TYR A 213 -9.52 8.66 21.30
CA TYR A 213 -10.93 8.82 20.90
C TYR A 213 -11.66 7.49 20.70
N ASN A 214 -11.00 6.49 20.10
CA ASN A 214 -11.62 5.18 19.88
C ASN A 214 -11.83 4.39 21.18
N LYS A 215 -10.99 4.59 22.20
CA LYS A 215 -11.09 3.93 23.52
C LYS A 215 -12.13 4.56 24.47
N ASP A 216 -12.46 5.83 24.25
CA ASP A 216 -13.43 6.56 25.09
C ASP A 216 -14.86 6.00 24.92
N PRO A 217 -15.57 5.57 25.99
CA PRO A 217 -16.95 5.10 25.90
C PRO A 217 -18.00 6.22 25.82
N SER A 218 -17.62 7.49 26.00
CA SER A 218 -18.55 8.62 26.06
C SER A 218 -19.35 8.80 24.77
N THR A 219 -20.65 9.08 24.90
CA THR A 219 -21.53 9.42 23.77
C THR A 219 -21.31 10.84 23.24
N ASN A 220 -20.66 11.70 24.04
CA ASN A 220 -20.50 13.13 23.76
C ASN A 220 -19.10 13.45 23.20
N LYS A 221 -18.30 12.43 22.90
CA LYS A 221 -16.94 12.58 22.39
C LYS A 221 -16.90 13.13 20.97
N LEU A 222 -15.89 13.95 20.68
CA LEU A 222 -15.73 14.65 19.41
C LEU A 222 -14.29 14.51 18.91
N HIS A 223 -14.09 14.14 17.63
CA HIS A 223 -12.76 13.98 17.04
C HIS A 223 -12.46 15.07 16.00
N LEU A 224 -11.59 16.00 16.38
CA LEU A 224 -11.12 17.11 15.54
C LEU A 224 -9.63 17.00 15.15
N GLY A 225 -8.93 15.95 15.61
CA GLY A 225 -7.51 15.72 15.30
C GLY A 225 -7.23 15.23 13.87
N ILE A 226 -8.00 14.26 13.36
CA ILE A 226 -7.76 13.67 12.03
C ILE A 226 -8.25 14.57 10.89
N GLY A 227 -7.38 14.81 9.88
CA GLY A 227 -7.66 15.65 8.71
C GLY A 227 -8.51 15.00 7.61
N VAL A 228 -9.74 14.61 7.96
CA VAL A 228 -10.72 13.98 7.05
C VAL A 228 -12.05 14.74 7.15
N TYR A 229 -12.66 15.06 6.01
CA TYR A 229 -13.97 15.70 5.94
C TYR A 229 -15.09 14.69 6.26
N ARG A 230 -16.09 15.11 7.05
CA ARG A 230 -17.22 14.31 7.53
C ARG A 230 -18.56 14.91 7.15
N THR A 231 -19.60 14.08 7.14
CA THR A 231 -20.99 14.55 7.07
C THR A 231 -21.43 15.16 8.41
N GLU A 232 -22.60 15.82 8.44
CA GLU A 232 -23.17 16.37 9.68
C GLU A 232 -23.44 15.32 10.78
N ASP A 233 -23.55 14.04 10.40
CA ASP A 233 -23.67 12.89 11.31
C ASP A 233 -22.33 12.20 11.60
N GLY A 234 -21.19 12.87 11.34
CA GLY A 234 -19.84 12.40 11.64
C GLY A 234 -19.31 11.27 10.75
N LYS A 235 -20.07 10.83 9.73
CA LYS A 235 -19.71 9.71 8.85
C LYS A 235 -18.70 10.11 7.78
N SER A 236 -18.00 9.12 7.21
CA SER A 236 -17.17 9.32 6.01
C SER A 236 -18.00 9.89 4.86
N HIS A 237 -17.45 10.88 4.15
CA HIS A 237 -18.12 11.53 3.03
C HIS A 237 -17.42 11.14 1.71
N THR A 238 -17.95 10.11 1.04
CA THR A 238 -17.75 9.92 -0.40
C THR A 238 -18.75 10.80 -1.15
N LEU A 239 -18.31 11.40 -2.25
CA LEU A 239 -19.13 12.22 -3.14
C LEU A 239 -20.06 11.34 -3.99
N ASN A 240 -21.18 11.88 -4.47
CA ASN A 240 -22.13 11.16 -5.32
C ASN A 240 -21.56 10.87 -6.71
N VAL A 241 -20.94 11.89 -7.33
CA VAL A 241 -20.26 11.74 -8.63
C VAL A 241 -19.19 10.63 -8.60
N VAL A 242 -18.50 10.46 -7.47
CA VAL A 242 -17.53 9.37 -7.27
C VAL A 242 -18.23 8.01 -7.23
N ARG A 243 -19.33 7.85 -6.48
CA ARG A 243 -20.10 6.59 -6.45
C ARG A 243 -20.63 6.20 -7.83
N GLN A 244 -21.10 7.17 -8.60
CA GLN A 244 -21.58 6.96 -9.96
C GLN A 244 -20.46 6.45 -10.87
N VAL A 245 -19.29 7.09 -10.82
CA VAL A 245 -18.11 6.67 -11.60
C VAL A 245 -17.55 5.32 -11.13
N GLU A 246 -17.52 5.03 -9.83
CA GLU A 246 -17.18 3.71 -9.29
C GLU A 246 -18.11 2.62 -9.84
N GLN A 247 -19.43 2.89 -9.92
CA GLN A 247 -20.40 1.99 -10.53
C GLN A 247 -20.18 1.80 -12.04
N THR A 248 -19.84 2.86 -12.79
CA THR A 248 -19.50 2.72 -14.22
C THR A 248 -18.24 1.87 -14.41
N LEU A 249 -17.17 2.16 -13.66
CA LEU A 249 -15.89 1.44 -13.74
C LEU A 249 -15.99 -0.03 -13.29
N ALA A 250 -16.91 -0.35 -12.37
CA ALA A 250 -17.16 -1.73 -11.93
C ALA A 250 -17.94 -2.58 -12.96
N ASN A 251 -18.65 -1.94 -13.90
CA ASN A 251 -19.42 -2.61 -14.95
C ASN A 251 -18.72 -2.61 -16.33
N ASP A 252 -17.52 -2.02 -16.45
CA ASP A 252 -16.75 -2.03 -17.68
C ASP A 252 -16.07 -3.40 -17.90
N LEU A 253 -16.71 -4.24 -18.73
CA LEU A 253 -16.20 -5.55 -19.12
C LEU A 253 -14.94 -5.51 -20.00
N SER A 254 -14.51 -4.33 -20.47
CA SER A 254 -13.26 -4.15 -21.22
C SER A 254 -12.06 -3.77 -20.33
N ALA A 255 -12.29 -3.40 -19.06
CA ALA A 255 -11.26 -2.91 -18.16
C ALA A 255 -10.39 -4.02 -17.55
N ASP A 256 -9.20 -4.23 -18.12
CA ASP A 256 -8.14 -5.06 -17.54
C ASP A 256 -7.53 -4.46 -16.26
N LYS A 257 -6.47 -5.10 -15.74
CA LYS A 257 -5.70 -4.68 -14.56
C LYS A 257 -4.19 -4.69 -14.82
N GLU A 258 -3.78 -4.46 -16.07
CA GLU A 258 -2.38 -4.47 -16.50
C GLU A 258 -1.57 -3.28 -15.99
N TYR A 259 -0.24 -3.41 -16.03
CA TYR A 259 0.65 -2.38 -15.51
C TYR A 259 0.59 -1.07 -16.32
N LEU A 260 0.28 0.03 -15.64
CA LEU A 260 0.40 1.37 -16.21
C LEU A 260 1.85 1.70 -16.62
N PRO A 261 2.04 2.64 -17.56
CA PRO A 261 3.33 3.32 -17.75
C PRO A 261 3.89 3.84 -16.42
N ARG A 262 5.22 3.98 -16.33
CA ARG A 262 5.89 4.40 -15.07
C ARG A 262 5.42 5.77 -14.57
N THR A 263 5.10 6.70 -15.46
CA THR A 263 4.50 8.02 -15.14
C THR A 263 2.98 7.98 -14.97
N GLY A 264 2.34 6.81 -15.10
CA GLY A 264 0.90 6.57 -14.92
C GLY A 264 0.06 6.77 -16.18
N MET A 265 -1.23 6.99 -15.97
CA MET A 265 -2.22 7.19 -17.02
C MET A 265 -2.04 8.57 -17.69
N ALA A 266 -1.81 8.59 -19.00
CA ALA A 266 -1.50 9.83 -19.73
C ALA A 266 -2.63 10.87 -19.68
N GLU A 267 -3.89 10.43 -19.77
CA GLU A 267 -5.06 11.32 -19.71
C GLU A 267 -5.25 11.92 -18.31
N PHE A 268 -5.05 11.13 -17.24
CA PHE A 268 -5.00 11.62 -15.86
C PHE A 268 -3.94 12.72 -15.70
N ASN A 269 -2.73 12.51 -16.21
CA ASN A 269 -1.64 13.47 -16.13
C ASN A 269 -1.97 14.78 -16.86
N ARG A 270 -2.54 14.68 -18.07
CA ARG A 270 -2.99 15.84 -18.87
C ARG A 270 -4.05 16.64 -18.12
N LEU A 271 -5.13 15.99 -17.67
CA LEU A 271 -6.24 16.64 -16.98
C LEU A 271 -5.81 17.21 -15.62
N SER A 272 -4.89 16.56 -14.90
CA SER A 272 -4.30 17.10 -13.66
C SER A 272 -3.53 18.40 -13.91
N ALA A 273 -2.72 18.45 -14.97
CA ALA A 273 -1.97 19.64 -15.36
C ALA A 273 -2.91 20.79 -15.79
N GLU A 274 -3.93 20.49 -16.59
CA GLU A 274 -4.94 21.48 -17.02
C GLU A 274 -5.76 22.02 -15.83
N LEU A 275 -6.11 21.18 -14.86
CA LEU A 275 -6.81 21.59 -13.63
C LEU A 275 -5.97 22.55 -12.77
N ILE A 276 -4.69 22.25 -12.58
CA ILE A 276 -3.84 23.04 -11.67
C ILE A 276 -3.31 24.32 -12.31
N PHE A 277 -2.82 24.26 -13.56
CA PHE A 277 -2.27 25.43 -14.25
C PHE A 277 -3.31 26.23 -15.04
N GLY A 278 -4.49 25.67 -15.27
CA GLY A 278 -5.49 26.18 -16.22
C GLY A 278 -5.16 25.76 -17.66
N SER A 279 -6.15 25.30 -18.42
CA SER A 279 -5.99 24.89 -19.83
C SER A 279 -5.45 26.00 -20.75
N GLY A 280 -5.63 27.27 -20.36
CA GLY A 280 -5.04 28.42 -21.04
C GLY A 280 -3.53 28.62 -20.83
N SER A 281 -2.88 27.87 -19.93
CA SER A 281 -1.51 28.09 -19.46
C SER A 281 -0.47 28.12 -20.60
N PRO A 282 0.41 29.15 -20.65
CA PRO A 282 1.55 29.17 -21.57
C PRO A 282 2.45 27.95 -21.42
N ALA A 283 2.72 27.51 -20.18
CA ALA A 283 3.60 26.37 -19.93
C ALA A 283 3.08 25.04 -20.51
N ILE A 284 1.75 24.85 -20.59
CA ILE A 284 1.15 23.69 -21.25
C ILE A 284 1.29 23.82 -22.78
N LYS A 285 0.92 24.98 -23.34
CA LYS A 285 1.02 25.26 -24.78
C LYS A 285 2.45 25.16 -25.32
N GLU A 286 3.43 25.57 -24.52
CA GLU A 286 4.87 25.51 -24.82
C GLU A 286 5.49 24.12 -24.49
N SER A 287 4.67 23.14 -24.10
CA SER A 287 5.08 21.78 -23.69
C SER A 287 6.16 21.74 -22.59
N ARG A 288 6.18 22.74 -21.71
CA ARG A 288 7.16 22.92 -20.62
C ARG A 288 6.81 22.17 -19.33
N VAL A 289 5.63 21.57 -19.25
CA VAL A 289 5.17 20.79 -18.10
C VAL A 289 5.43 19.31 -18.35
N THR A 290 6.02 18.62 -17.37
CA THR A 290 5.95 17.16 -17.25
C THR A 290 5.15 16.79 -16.01
N THR A 291 4.22 15.84 -16.12
CA THR A 291 3.36 15.40 -15.02
C THR A 291 3.41 13.89 -14.88
N ALA A 292 3.53 13.42 -13.64
CA ALA A 292 3.55 12.01 -13.28
C ALA A 292 2.50 11.72 -12.19
N GLN A 293 1.75 10.64 -12.37
CA GLN A 293 0.78 10.14 -11.41
C GLN A 293 1.52 9.55 -10.18
N CYS A 294 1.05 9.93 -9.00
CA CYS A 294 1.72 9.70 -7.74
C CYS A 294 0.78 9.11 -6.68
N VAL A 295 1.38 8.54 -5.63
CA VAL A 295 0.67 7.95 -4.48
C VAL A 295 0.17 9.07 -3.54
N SER A 296 -0.77 9.89 -4.04
CA SER A 296 -1.33 11.10 -3.41
C SER A 296 -0.25 12.17 -3.16
N GLY A 297 -0.63 13.30 -2.58
CA GLY A 297 0.29 14.42 -2.30
C GLY A 297 1.56 14.00 -1.55
N CYS A 298 1.49 13.05 -0.61
CA CYS A 298 2.67 12.49 0.05
C CYS A 298 3.62 11.78 -0.93
N GLY A 299 3.09 11.01 -1.88
CA GLY A 299 3.87 10.38 -2.94
C GLY A 299 4.44 11.39 -3.93
N SER A 300 3.67 12.43 -4.28
CA SER A 300 4.11 13.53 -5.15
C SER A 300 5.27 14.32 -4.52
N LEU A 301 5.12 14.69 -3.24
CA LEU A 301 6.16 15.34 -2.45
C LEU A 301 7.41 14.46 -2.34
N ARG A 302 7.25 13.15 -2.09
CA ARG A 302 8.38 12.22 -2.05
C ARG A 302 9.10 12.12 -3.40
N LEU A 303 8.36 11.94 -4.49
CA LEU A 303 8.94 11.83 -5.83
C LEU A 303 9.68 13.12 -6.23
N GLY A 304 9.12 14.28 -5.91
CA GLY A 304 9.77 15.58 -6.15
C GLY A 304 11.04 15.75 -5.30
N ALA A 305 11.01 15.31 -4.03
CA ALA A 305 12.17 15.34 -3.15
C ALA A 305 13.32 14.48 -3.66
N GLU A 306 13.03 13.25 -4.07
CA GLU A 306 13.98 12.29 -4.66
C GLU A 306 14.58 12.82 -5.97
N PHE A 307 13.73 13.37 -6.85
CA PHE A 307 14.18 14.01 -8.09
C PHE A 307 15.13 15.19 -7.82
N LEU A 308 14.80 16.05 -6.85
CA LEU A 308 15.64 17.19 -6.46
C LEU A 308 16.97 16.73 -5.83
N ALA A 309 16.95 15.72 -4.97
CA ALA A 309 18.15 15.15 -4.36
C ALA A 309 19.14 14.56 -5.38
N GLN A 310 18.63 14.01 -6.49
CA GLN A 310 19.45 13.38 -7.53
C GLN A 310 19.91 14.33 -8.64
N HIS A 311 19.22 15.45 -8.87
CA HIS A 311 19.44 16.29 -10.07
C HIS A 311 19.54 17.81 -9.81
N TYR A 312 19.27 18.29 -8.59
CA TYR A 312 19.28 19.72 -8.28
C TYR A 312 20.48 20.12 -7.41
N ARG A 313 20.98 21.34 -7.61
CA ARG A 313 22.29 21.78 -7.06
C ARG A 313 22.26 22.22 -5.61
N GLN A 314 21.08 22.58 -5.09
CA GLN A 314 20.92 23.12 -3.75
C GLN A 314 19.89 22.28 -3.00
N LEU A 315 20.35 21.59 -1.96
CA LEU A 315 19.57 20.57 -1.25
C LEU A 315 18.88 21.10 0.03
N VAL A 316 18.99 22.41 0.30
CA VAL A 316 18.28 23.08 1.40
C VAL A 316 16.84 23.41 0.98
N VAL A 317 15.88 22.91 1.75
CA VAL A 317 14.45 23.23 1.67
C VAL A 317 14.04 24.11 2.86
N TYR A 318 13.39 25.23 2.57
CA TYR A 318 12.74 26.10 3.54
C TYR A 318 11.26 25.73 3.70
N LEU A 319 10.82 25.49 4.93
CA LEU A 319 9.45 25.12 5.31
C LEU A 319 8.79 26.25 6.13
N PRO A 320 7.48 26.52 5.99
CA PRO A 320 6.81 27.51 6.83
C PRO A 320 6.80 27.05 8.28
N GLU A 321 6.83 27.99 9.24
CA GLU A 321 6.71 27.68 10.66
C GLU A 321 5.35 28.15 11.22
N PRO A 322 4.46 27.23 11.64
CA PRO A 322 4.52 25.77 11.53
C PRO A 322 4.16 25.25 10.11
N THR A 323 4.31 23.95 9.86
CA THR A 323 3.92 23.28 8.60
C THR A 323 3.18 21.96 8.86
N TYR A 324 2.65 21.32 7.82
CA TYR A 324 2.09 19.97 7.93
C TYR A 324 3.17 18.99 8.40
N GLY A 325 3.00 18.41 9.59
CA GLY A 325 4.02 17.63 10.31
C GLY A 325 4.58 16.37 9.63
N ASN A 326 4.16 16.04 8.41
CA ASN A 326 4.82 15.00 7.60
C ASN A 326 5.77 15.55 6.52
N HIS A 327 5.79 16.87 6.26
CA HIS A 327 6.76 17.50 5.36
C HIS A 327 8.22 17.21 5.76
N PRO A 328 8.63 17.32 7.05
CA PRO A 328 10.00 17.01 7.44
C PRO A 328 10.39 15.55 7.14
N ASN A 329 9.48 14.61 7.39
CA ASN A 329 9.71 13.17 7.17
C ASN A 329 9.90 12.85 5.68
N LEU A 330 9.03 13.38 4.82
CA LEU A 330 9.04 13.10 3.37
C LEU A 330 10.32 13.62 2.69
N LEU A 331 10.77 14.80 3.11
CA LEU A 331 11.90 15.53 2.52
C LEU A 331 13.25 15.09 3.09
N SER A 332 13.39 15.00 4.42
CA SER A 332 14.67 14.62 5.06
C SER A 332 15.08 13.19 4.73
N ALA A 333 14.12 12.26 4.62
CA ALA A 333 14.39 10.89 4.19
C ALA A 333 14.79 10.79 2.69
N ALA A 334 14.78 11.87 1.92
CA ALA A 334 15.34 11.95 0.56
C ALA A 334 16.73 12.60 0.54
N GLY A 335 17.32 12.88 1.72
CA GLY A 335 18.62 13.55 1.84
C GLY A 335 18.56 15.08 1.76
N LEU A 336 17.38 15.69 1.72
CA LEU A 336 17.24 17.14 1.69
C LEU A 336 17.42 17.75 3.09
N ALA A 337 18.26 18.77 3.18
CA ALA A 337 18.49 19.53 4.41
C ALA A 337 17.33 20.50 4.66
N LEU A 338 16.86 20.59 5.91
CA LEU A 338 15.67 21.38 6.25
C LEU A 338 16.04 22.66 7.01
N LYS A 339 15.32 23.73 6.69
CA LYS A 339 15.25 24.98 7.45
C LYS A 339 13.80 25.44 7.54
N THR A 340 13.50 26.33 8.47
CA THR A 340 12.20 27.00 8.54
C THR A 340 12.27 28.45 8.03
N TYR A 341 11.10 29.04 7.78
CA TYR A 341 10.88 30.48 7.63
C TYR A 341 9.61 30.85 8.38
N ARG A 342 9.60 32.04 9.00
CA ARG A 342 8.44 32.56 9.74
C ARG A 342 7.20 32.61 8.83
N TYR A 343 6.07 32.17 9.37
CA TYR A 343 4.81 32.11 8.62
C TYR A 343 3.62 32.49 9.48
N TYR A 344 3.47 31.91 10.67
CA TYR A 344 2.37 32.22 11.59
C TYR A 344 2.83 33.07 12.76
N ASP A 345 2.15 34.20 13.01
CA ASP A 345 2.32 34.98 14.23
C ASP A 345 1.26 34.59 15.28
N PRO A 346 1.65 34.02 16.43
CA PRO A 346 0.72 33.69 17.51
C PRO A 346 -0.01 34.90 18.12
N LYS A 347 0.52 36.12 17.99
CA LYS A 347 -0.08 37.34 18.58
C LYS A 347 -1.29 37.82 17.78
N THR A 348 -1.16 37.94 16.46
CA THR A 348 -2.25 38.31 15.55
C THR A 348 -3.11 37.11 15.11
N ARG A 349 -2.63 35.88 15.33
CA ARG A 349 -3.22 34.62 14.82
C ARG A 349 -3.34 34.61 13.30
N GLY A 350 -2.43 35.32 12.63
CA GLY A 350 -2.37 35.56 11.19
C GLY A 350 -0.99 35.28 10.59
N LEU A 351 -0.71 35.89 9.44
CA LEU A 351 0.54 35.67 8.69
C LEU A 351 1.63 36.63 9.20
N ASP A 352 2.76 36.10 9.67
CA ASP A 352 4.00 36.90 9.86
C ASP A 352 4.61 37.20 8.48
N PHE A 353 3.99 38.15 7.79
CA PHE A 353 4.35 38.49 6.43
C PHE A 353 5.73 39.15 6.32
N GLN A 354 6.13 39.95 7.33
CA GLN A 354 7.45 40.58 7.32
C GLN A 354 8.54 39.55 7.63
N GLY A 355 8.34 38.68 8.62
CA GLY A 355 9.28 37.60 8.91
C GLY A 355 9.46 36.63 7.75
N LEU A 356 8.39 36.32 7.02
CA LEU A 356 8.43 35.55 5.79
C LEU A 356 9.33 36.21 4.73
N LEU A 357 9.17 37.51 4.49
CA LEU A 357 9.99 38.25 3.52
C LEU A 357 11.45 38.40 3.97
N GLU A 358 11.71 38.60 5.26
CA GLU A 358 13.05 38.65 5.84
C GLU A 358 13.80 37.32 5.70
N ASP A 359 13.14 36.21 6.04
CA ASP A 359 13.75 34.87 6.05
C ASP A 359 14.00 34.35 4.63
N LEU A 360 13.01 34.48 3.74
CA LEU A 360 13.19 34.14 2.32
C LEU A 360 14.11 35.14 1.60
N GLY A 361 14.14 36.40 2.03
CA GLY A 361 15.09 37.42 1.58
C GLY A 361 16.53 37.15 2.05
N SER A 362 16.69 36.36 3.11
CA SER A 362 17.99 35.89 3.62
C SER A 362 18.37 34.49 3.11
N ALA A 363 17.45 33.78 2.45
CA ALA A 363 17.67 32.41 1.99
C ALA A 363 18.80 32.30 0.94
N LEU A 364 19.48 31.16 0.94
CA LEU A 364 20.54 30.84 -0.03
C LEU A 364 19.97 30.81 -1.45
N THR A 365 20.62 31.46 -2.42
CA THR A 365 20.23 31.39 -3.83
C THR A 365 20.19 29.94 -4.31
N GLY A 366 19.17 29.61 -5.09
CA GLY A 366 18.84 28.24 -5.48
C GLY A 366 18.10 27.43 -4.41
N ALA A 367 17.87 27.91 -3.19
CA ALA A 367 17.18 27.10 -2.18
C ALA A 367 15.73 26.81 -2.58
N ILE A 368 15.27 25.63 -2.20
CA ILE A 368 13.90 25.18 -2.44
C ILE A 368 13.03 25.82 -1.36
N VAL A 369 11.85 26.34 -1.72
CA VAL A 369 10.87 26.84 -0.75
C VAL A 369 9.59 26.03 -0.90
N LEU A 370 9.18 25.34 0.16
CA LEU A 370 7.94 24.58 0.17
C LEU A 370 6.78 25.50 0.55
N PHE A 371 5.92 25.81 -0.41
CA PHE A 371 4.68 26.55 -0.20
C PHE A 371 3.50 25.59 -0.10
N GLN A 372 2.50 25.93 0.72
CA GLN A 372 1.16 25.34 0.56
C GLN A 372 0.35 26.31 -0.30
N ALA A 373 -0.26 25.82 -1.38
CA ALA A 373 -0.86 26.67 -2.40
C ALA A 373 -2.10 27.43 -1.89
N SER A 374 -2.90 26.77 -1.05
CA SER A 374 -4.12 27.26 -0.41
C SER A 374 -4.54 26.31 0.74
N GLY A 375 -5.20 26.84 1.76
CA GLY A 375 -5.74 26.10 2.90
C GLY A 375 -4.66 25.61 3.87
N HIS A 376 -3.69 26.45 4.21
CA HIS A 376 -2.46 26.09 4.91
C HIS A 376 -2.67 25.18 6.14
N ASN A 377 -2.16 23.96 6.10
CA ASN A 377 -2.15 23.00 7.21
C ASN A 377 -0.88 23.23 8.06
N PRO A 378 -0.96 23.64 9.34
CA PRO A 378 -2.11 23.45 10.23
C PRO A 378 -3.00 24.68 10.49
N THR A 379 -2.57 25.88 10.08
CA THR A 379 -3.07 27.14 10.66
C THR A 379 -4.36 27.68 10.05
N GLY A 380 -4.72 27.28 8.82
CA GLY A 380 -5.79 27.89 8.04
C GLY A 380 -5.50 29.33 7.60
N VAL A 381 -4.26 29.81 7.70
CA VAL A 381 -3.86 31.17 7.30
C VAL A 381 -3.18 31.12 5.93
N ASP A 382 -3.77 31.78 4.93
CA ASP A 382 -3.19 31.91 3.58
C ASP A 382 -2.77 33.37 3.30
N PRO A 383 -1.71 33.64 2.50
CA PRO A 383 -1.40 34.98 2.02
C PRO A 383 -2.45 35.51 1.03
N THR A 384 -2.72 36.81 1.07
CA THR A 384 -3.54 37.49 0.06
C THR A 384 -2.86 37.50 -1.31
N CYS A 385 -3.61 37.73 -2.40
CA CYS A 385 -3.06 37.83 -3.76
C CYS A 385 -1.93 38.89 -3.88
N GLN A 386 -2.05 40.03 -3.18
CA GLN A 386 -1.00 41.07 -3.15
C GLN A 386 0.27 40.59 -2.45
N GLN A 387 0.13 39.84 -1.35
CA GLN A 387 1.24 39.21 -0.64
C GLN A 387 1.89 38.10 -1.48
N TRP A 388 1.10 37.25 -2.15
CA TRP A 388 1.62 36.24 -3.08
C TRP A 388 2.42 36.84 -4.23
N GLU A 389 2.03 38.00 -4.75
CA GLU A 389 2.80 38.72 -5.78
C GLU A 389 4.15 39.21 -5.24
N GLN A 390 4.19 39.76 -4.03
CA GLN A 390 5.44 40.17 -3.37
C GLN A 390 6.34 38.96 -3.05
N ILE A 391 5.76 37.83 -2.61
CA ILE A 391 6.49 36.56 -2.40
C ILE A 391 7.05 36.04 -3.74
N ARG A 392 6.28 36.12 -4.83
CA ARG A 392 6.75 35.75 -6.18
C ARG A 392 7.94 36.60 -6.59
N GLN A 393 7.82 37.92 -6.48
CA GLN A 393 8.91 38.85 -6.81
C GLN A 393 10.18 38.55 -5.99
N LEU A 394 10.05 38.29 -4.68
CA LEU A 394 11.17 37.93 -3.82
C LEU A 394 11.81 36.59 -4.21
N VAL A 395 11.01 35.54 -4.45
CA VAL A 395 11.48 34.22 -4.90
C VAL A 395 12.25 34.32 -6.22
N ARG A 396 11.78 35.16 -7.16
CA ARG A 396 12.49 35.43 -8.42
C ARG A 396 13.80 36.19 -8.19
N LEU A 397 13.77 37.28 -7.42
CA LEU A 397 14.93 38.12 -7.13
C LEU A 397 16.05 37.34 -6.42
N ARG A 398 15.70 36.45 -5.49
CA ARG A 398 16.64 35.59 -4.75
C ARG A 398 17.07 34.33 -5.51
N GLY A 399 16.42 34.04 -6.64
CA GLY A 399 16.68 32.84 -7.46
C GLY A 399 16.32 31.54 -6.75
N LEU A 400 15.19 31.51 -6.02
CA LEU A 400 14.73 30.35 -5.25
C LEU A 400 13.80 29.46 -6.10
N LEU A 401 13.75 28.16 -5.77
CA LEU A 401 12.90 27.19 -6.46
C LEU A 401 11.61 26.91 -5.67
N PRO A 402 10.43 27.37 -6.14
CA PRO A 402 9.16 27.06 -5.49
C PRO A 402 8.75 25.59 -5.68
N PHE A 403 8.38 24.93 -4.59
CA PHE A 403 7.70 23.64 -4.58
C PHE A 403 6.36 23.82 -3.85
N PHE A 404 5.24 23.64 -4.54
CA PHE A 404 3.90 23.77 -3.97
C PHE A 404 3.33 22.41 -3.55
N ASP A 405 2.79 22.30 -2.32
CA ASP A 405 1.77 21.29 -1.97
C ASP A 405 0.37 21.88 -2.19
N CYS A 406 -0.48 21.14 -2.89
CA CYS A 406 -1.84 21.53 -3.27
C CYS A 406 -2.81 20.39 -2.96
N ALA A 407 -3.16 20.27 -1.68
CA ALA A 407 -4.02 19.20 -1.17
C ALA A 407 -5.49 19.61 -0.92
N TYR A 408 -5.84 20.88 -1.17
CA TYR A 408 -7.13 21.48 -0.79
C TYR A 408 -7.81 22.31 -1.91
N GLN A 409 -7.36 22.20 -3.17
CA GLN A 409 -7.89 22.98 -4.31
C GLN A 409 -9.43 22.90 -4.42
N GLY A 410 -10.12 24.03 -4.31
CA GLY A 410 -11.57 24.18 -4.33
C GLY A 410 -12.28 24.00 -2.97
N LEU A 411 -11.57 23.56 -1.92
CA LEU A 411 -12.12 23.46 -0.54
C LEU A 411 -11.84 24.71 0.30
N VAL A 412 -11.16 25.73 -0.25
CA VAL A 412 -10.73 26.92 0.51
C VAL A 412 -11.64 28.11 0.19
N SER A 413 -11.84 28.42 -1.10
CA SER A 413 -12.78 29.45 -1.57
C SER A 413 -14.06 28.91 -2.23
N GLY A 414 -14.15 27.60 -2.46
CA GLY A 414 -15.18 27.02 -3.32
C GLY A 414 -14.89 27.16 -4.82
N SER A 415 -13.71 27.65 -5.22
CA SER A 415 -13.27 27.80 -6.61
C SER A 415 -11.91 27.15 -6.85
N LEU A 416 -11.86 26.24 -7.83
CA LEU A 416 -10.64 25.55 -8.28
C LEU A 416 -9.60 26.50 -8.86
N ASP A 417 -10.02 27.63 -9.45
CA ASP A 417 -9.15 28.60 -10.09
C ASP A 417 -8.54 29.58 -9.09
N ALA A 418 -9.31 30.02 -8.09
CA ALA A 418 -8.84 30.90 -7.03
C ALA A 418 -7.87 30.16 -6.10
N ASP A 419 -8.20 28.92 -5.70
CA ASP A 419 -7.37 28.09 -4.83
C ASP A 419 -6.06 27.61 -5.51
N ALA A 420 -5.92 27.83 -6.82
CA ALA A 420 -4.70 27.60 -7.60
C ALA A 420 -4.00 28.90 -8.06
N GLN A 421 -4.50 30.09 -7.69
CA GLN A 421 -3.98 31.36 -8.17
C GLN A 421 -2.50 31.56 -7.85
N SER A 422 -2.07 31.19 -6.64
CA SER A 422 -0.68 31.25 -6.17
C SER A 422 0.27 30.49 -7.11
N ILE A 423 -0.06 29.24 -7.46
CA ILE A 423 0.72 28.43 -8.42
C ILE A 423 0.73 29.10 -9.80
N ARG A 424 -0.44 29.53 -10.30
CA ARG A 424 -0.58 30.09 -11.66
C ARG A 424 0.21 31.38 -11.84
N MET A 425 0.25 32.26 -10.82
CA MET A 425 1.09 33.46 -10.81
C MET A 425 2.59 33.14 -11.01
N PHE A 426 3.06 32.04 -10.41
CA PHE A 426 4.45 31.57 -10.52
C PHE A 426 4.75 30.76 -11.81
N VAL A 427 3.75 30.54 -12.68
CA VAL A 427 3.92 29.81 -13.96
C VAL A 427 3.70 30.74 -15.16
N CYS A 428 2.81 31.72 -15.03
CA CYS A 428 2.55 32.73 -16.06
C CYS A 428 3.76 33.65 -16.34
N ASP A 429 4.69 33.81 -15.40
CA ASP A 429 5.93 34.58 -15.60
C ASP A 429 7.07 33.80 -16.28
N GLY A 430 6.79 32.61 -16.82
CA GLY A 430 7.82 31.73 -17.39
C GLY A 430 8.71 31.08 -16.32
N GLY A 431 8.31 31.13 -15.06
CA GLY A 431 8.97 30.47 -13.93
C GLY A 431 9.07 28.95 -14.05
N GLU A 432 9.96 28.40 -13.23
CA GLU A 432 10.05 26.97 -12.98
C GLU A 432 9.55 26.68 -11.56
N SER A 433 8.90 25.54 -11.38
CA SER A 433 8.23 25.15 -10.14
C SER A 433 7.92 23.66 -10.12
N LEU A 434 7.95 23.06 -8.93
CA LEU A 434 7.34 21.75 -8.68
C LEU A 434 5.98 21.94 -8.03
N VAL A 435 5.01 21.07 -8.36
CA VAL A 435 3.66 21.09 -7.78
C VAL A 435 3.21 19.67 -7.47
N ALA A 436 3.02 19.39 -6.18
CA ALA A 436 2.38 18.18 -5.67
C ALA A 436 0.87 18.44 -5.50
N GLN A 437 0.03 17.68 -6.22
CA GLN A 437 -1.43 17.78 -6.16
C GLN A 437 -2.04 16.53 -5.53
N SER A 438 -3.10 16.68 -4.73
CA SER A 438 -3.77 15.55 -4.07
C SER A 438 -5.29 15.61 -4.20
N TYR A 439 -5.87 14.54 -4.75
CA TYR A 439 -7.33 14.39 -4.87
C TYR A 439 -8.00 13.82 -3.61
N SER A 440 -7.20 13.48 -2.58
CA SER A 440 -7.71 12.79 -1.39
C SER A 440 -8.70 13.59 -0.54
N LYS A 441 -8.71 14.94 -0.63
CA LYS A 441 -9.74 15.76 0.01
C LYS A 441 -10.74 16.30 -1.01
N THR A 442 -10.25 16.83 -2.13
CA THR A 442 -11.04 17.54 -3.15
C THR A 442 -12.02 16.65 -3.91
N MET A 443 -11.77 15.33 -3.98
CA MET A 443 -12.72 14.32 -4.48
C MET A 443 -13.04 13.26 -3.41
N GLY A 444 -12.65 13.47 -2.14
CA GLY A 444 -12.82 12.48 -1.08
C GLY A 444 -12.04 11.17 -1.25
N LEU A 445 -11.08 11.09 -2.20
CA LEU A 445 -10.33 9.87 -2.54
C LEU A 445 -9.18 9.60 -1.55
N TYR A 446 -9.51 9.51 -0.25
CA TYR A 446 -8.55 9.28 0.83
C TYR A 446 -7.85 7.92 0.69
N GLY A 447 -8.63 6.86 0.49
CA GLY A 447 -8.15 5.47 0.40
C GLY A 447 -7.36 5.18 -0.87
N GLU A 448 -7.84 5.65 -2.02
CA GLU A 448 -7.26 5.40 -3.36
C GLU A 448 -5.83 5.90 -3.59
N ARG A 449 -5.32 6.71 -2.66
CA ARG A 449 -3.98 7.30 -2.71
C ARG A 449 -3.64 7.93 -4.08
N ILE A 450 -4.57 8.67 -4.68
CA ILE A 450 -4.36 9.32 -5.98
C ILE A 450 -3.94 10.80 -5.86
N GLY A 451 -2.98 11.20 -6.70
CA GLY A 451 -2.41 12.55 -6.81
C GLY A 451 -1.46 12.66 -8.00
N SER A 452 -0.88 13.84 -8.23
CA SER A 452 0.08 14.09 -9.32
C SER A 452 1.29 14.87 -8.81
N LEU A 453 2.42 14.71 -9.47
CA LEU A 453 3.56 15.64 -9.41
C LEU A 453 3.71 16.27 -10.79
N SER A 454 3.64 17.59 -10.87
CA SER A 454 3.93 18.35 -12.08
C SER A 454 5.20 19.19 -11.89
N ILE A 455 6.09 19.17 -12.88
CA ILE A 455 7.32 19.98 -12.89
C ILE A 455 7.29 20.88 -14.13
N VAL A 456 7.35 22.19 -13.89
CA VAL A 456 7.38 23.24 -14.91
C VAL A 456 8.84 23.61 -15.17
N CYS A 457 9.28 23.50 -16.43
CA CYS A 457 10.65 23.72 -16.88
C CYS A 457 10.78 24.99 -17.76
N LYS A 458 12.02 25.40 -18.11
CA LYS A 458 12.25 26.47 -19.11
C LYS A 458 11.93 26.10 -20.55
N THR A 459 12.06 24.83 -20.95
CA THR A 459 11.78 24.39 -22.33
C THR A 459 11.18 22.98 -22.37
N ALA A 460 10.50 22.64 -23.46
CA ALA A 460 9.99 21.29 -23.69
C ALA A 460 11.09 20.23 -23.76
N ASP A 461 12.30 20.60 -24.22
CA ASP A 461 13.47 19.73 -24.22
C ASP A 461 13.96 19.40 -22.80
N VAL A 462 13.95 20.38 -21.89
CA VAL A 462 14.21 20.15 -20.47
C VAL A 462 13.10 19.28 -19.87
N ALA A 463 11.82 19.61 -20.12
CA ALA A 463 10.68 18.85 -19.60
C ALA A 463 10.74 17.36 -19.99
N ARG A 464 11.07 17.05 -21.26
CA ARG A 464 11.30 15.68 -21.75
C ARG A 464 12.47 14.96 -21.05
N ARG A 465 13.55 15.67 -20.68
CA ARG A 465 14.62 15.07 -19.85
C ARG A 465 14.20 14.83 -18.41
N VAL A 466 13.44 15.75 -17.82
CA VAL A 466 12.89 15.57 -16.46
C VAL A 466 11.94 14.38 -16.44
N GLU A 467 11.05 14.24 -17.42
CA GLU A 467 10.14 13.11 -17.58
C GLU A 467 10.88 11.77 -17.67
N SER A 468 11.98 11.70 -18.42
CA SER A 468 12.78 10.47 -18.54
C SER A 468 13.51 10.09 -17.23
N GLN A 469 13.94 11.07 -16.43
CA GLN A 469 14.52 10.83 -15.10
C GLN A 469 13.46 10.46 -14.06
N LEU A 470 12.28 11.09 -14.06
CA LEU A 470 11.16 10.71 -13.19
C LEU A 470 10.80 9.23 -13.38
N ARG A 471 10.81 8.70 -14.61
CA ARG A 471 10.64 7.27 -14.89
C ARG A 471 11.70 6.38 -14.24
N LEU A 472 12.92 6.88 -13.99
CA LEU A 472 13.97 6.14 -13.27
C LEU A 472 13.77 6.21 -11.75
N VAL A 473 13.38 7.38 -11.21
CA VAL A 473 13.10 7.56 -9.77
C VAL A 473 11.86 6.78 -9.31
N ILE A 474 10.78 6.74 -10.12
CA ILE A 474 9.54 6.00 -9.78
C ILE A 474 9.77 4.48 -9.69
N ARG A 475 10.63 3.93 -10.56
CA ARG A 475 10.79 2.46 -10.71
C ARG A 475 11.21 1.75 -9.41
N PRO A 476 12.23 2.18 -8.65
CA PRO A 476 12.58 1.59 -7.36
C PRO A 476 11.64 2.00 -6.22
N LEU A 477 10.94 3.15 -6.31
CA LEU A 477 10.02 3.60 -5.27
C LEU A 477 8.74 2.76 -5.21
N TYR A 478 8.07 2.57 -6.35
CA TYR A 478 6.79 1.84 -6.42
C TYR A 478 6.49 1.20 -7.79
N SER A 479 7.48 1.10 -8.69
CA SER A 479 7.33 0.60 -10.07
C SER A 479 6.45 1.43 -11.00
N ASN A 480 5.14 1.47 -10.74
CA ASN A 480 4.10 2.19 -11.48
C ASN A 480 2.90 2.47 -10.54
N PRO A 481 2.11 3.53 -10.77
CA PRO A 481 1.08 3.97 -9.83
C PRO A 481 -0.25 3.19 -9.97
N PRO A 482 -1.13 3.21 -8.95
CA PRO A 482 -2.37 2.42 -8.94
C PRO A 482 -3.44 2.95 -9.90
N ILE A 483 -4.18 2.04 -10.54
CA ILE A 483 -5.14 2.37 -11.63
C ILE A 483 -6.40 3.09 -11.12
N HIS A 484 -7.06 2.56 -10.09
CA HIS A 484 -8.49 2.83 -9.86
C HIS A 484 -8.80 4.30 -9.55
N GLY A 485 -8.16 4.90 -8.55
CA GLY A 485 -8.28 6.33 -8.26
C GLY A 485 -7.96 7.24 -9.45
N ALA A 486 -7.02 6.86 -10.34
CA ALA A 486 -6.72 7.65 -11.54
C ALA A 486 -7.82 7.55 -12.59
N ALA A 487 -8.44 6.36 -12.76
CA ALA A 487 -9.60 6.18 -13.62
C ALA A 487 -10.80 7.02 -13.13
N ILE A 488 -11.06 7.04 -11.80
CA ILE A 488 -12.12 7.86 -11.20
C ILE A 488 -11.91 9.35 -11.52
N VAL A 489 -10.71 9.88 -11.19
CA VAL A 489 -10.38 11.29 -11.47
C VAL A 489 -10.46 11.60 -12.97
N THR A 490 -9.99 10.69 -13.83
CA THR A 490 -10.01 10.89 -15.29
C THR A 490 -11.42 10.96 -15.84
N ALA A 491 -12.34 10.10 -15.39
CA ALA A 491 -13.73 10.14 -15.81
C ALA A 491 -14.40 11.47 -15.40
N ILE A 492 -14.23 11.89 -14.13
CA ILE A 492 -14.79 13.14 -13.61
C ILE A 492 -14.23 14.38 -14.31
N LEU A 493 -12.91 14.42 -14.59
CA LEU A 493 -12.28 15.58 -15.23
C LEU A 493 -12.48 15.64 -16.76
N LYS A 494 -12.83 14.52 -17.41
CA LYS A 494 -13.03 14.44 -18.86
C LYS A 494 -14.47 14.69 -19.28
N ASP A 495 -15.44 14.22 -18.50
CA ASP A 495 -16.85 14.46 -18.77
C ASP A 495 -17.30 15.80 -18.16
N ARG A 496 -17.93 16.63 -18.98
CA ARG A 496 -18.36 17.99 -18.58
C ARG A 496 -19.42 17.95 -17.47
N ASP A 497 -20.32 16.98 -17.52
CA ASP A 497 -21.49 16.96 -16.65
C ASP A 497 -21.15 16.31 -15.30
N LEU A 498 -20.27 15.29 -15.28
CA LEU A 498 -19.61 14.83 -14.06
C LEU A 498 -18.73 15.92 -13.43
N TYR A 499 -17.99 16.70 -14.23
CA TYR A 499 -17.20 17.83 -13.72
C TYR A 499 -18.09 18.90 -13.04
N ASN A 500 -19.25 19.19 -13.63
CA ASN A 500 -20.23 20.13 -13.07
C ASN A 500 -20.86 19.60 -11.77
N GLU A 501 -21.16 18.30 -11.67
CA GLU A 501 -21.64 17.70 -10.42
C GLU A 501 -20.55 17.73 -9.35
N TRP A 502 -19.32 17.30 -9.67
CA TRP A 502 -18.18 17.34 -8.75
C TRP A 502 -17.92 18.75 -8.21
N THR A 503 -17.87 19.76 -9.07
CA THR A 503 -17.64 21.16 -8.65
C THR A 503 -18.78 21.71 -7.81
N SER A 504 -20.02 21.24 -8.03
CA SER A 504 -21.18 21.57 -7.19
C SER A 504 -21.10 20.92 -5.80
N GLU A 505 -20.75 19.64 -5.70
CA GLU A 505 -20.49 18.97 -4.42
C GLU A 505 -19.32 19.63 -3.66
N LEU A 506 -18.22 19.92 -4.36
CA LEU A 506 -17.03 20.57 -3.83
C LEU A 506 -17.33 21.96 -3.26
N LYS A 507 -18.13 22.77 -3.97
CA LYS A 507 -18.61 24.05 -3.46
C LYS A 507 -19.48 23.87 -2.22
N ALA A 508 -20.42 22.92 -2.21
CA ALA A 508 -21.25 22.64 -1.05
C ALA A 508 -20.41 22.21 0.18
N MET A 509 -19.30 21.49 -0.03
CA MET A 509 -18.33 21.19 1.03
C MET A 509 -17.67 22.45 1.60
N SER A 510 -17.21 23.36 0.72
CA SER A 510 -16.59 24.64 1.12
C SER A 510 -17.57 25.57 1.84
N ASP A 511 -18.79 25.70 1.34
CA ASP A 511 -19.85 26.51 1.95
C ASP A 511 -20.22 26.00 3.35
N ARG A 512 -20.19 24.67 3.56
CA ARG A 512 -20.39 24.07 4.89
C ARG A 512 -19.24 24.40 5.85
N LEU A 513 -17.99 24.39 5.39
CA LEU A 513 -16.83 24.79 6.21
C LEU A 513 -16.96 26.25 6.68
N ALA A 514 -17.32 27.16 5.76
CA ALA A 514 -17.57 28.58 6.10
C ALA A 514 -18.72 28.74 7.11
N LYS A 515 -19.85 28.04 6.90
CA LYS A 515 -20.99 28.05 7.82
C LYS A 515 -20.60 27.59 9.23
N VAL A 516 -19.85 26.50 9.36
CA VAL A 516 -19.47 25.93 10.66
C VAL A 516 -18.42 26.79 11.37
N ARG A 517 -17.55 27.50 10.63
CA ARG A 517 -16.67 28.57 11.19
C ARG A 517 -17.49 29.70 11.81
N GLN A 518 -18.48 30.22 11.08
CA GLN A 518 -19.35 31.29 11.56
C GLN A 518 -20.12 30.85 12.82
N GLN A 519 -20.76 29.68 12.78
CA GLN A 519 -21.48 29.12 13.93
C GLN A 519 -20.60 28.97 15.18
N LEU A 520 -19.33 28.55 15.03
CA LEU A 520 -18.41 28.42 16.15
C LEU A 520 -18.00 29.79 16.72
N TYR A 521 -17.73 30.77 15.86
CA TYR A 521 -17.46 32.14 16.28
C TYR A 521 -18.65 32.77 17.02
N ASP A 522 -19.86 32.66 16.46
CA ASP A 522 -21.10 33.16 17.08
C ASP A 522 -21.35 32.48 18.43
N ALA A 523 -21.15 31.16 18.51
CA ALA A 523 -21.32 30.38 19.75
C ALA A 523 -20.32 30.76 20.85
N LEU A 524 -19.13 31.24 20.51
CA LEU A 524 -18.13 31.75 21.47
C LEU A 524 -18.45 33.19 21.90
N CYS A 525 -18.86 34.06 20.96
CA CYS A 525 -19.27 35.43 21.26
C CYS A 525 -20.50 35.46 22.17
N ASN A 526 -21.52 34.63 21.88
CA ASN A 526 -22.74 34.53 22.68
C ASN A 526 -22.51 33.95 24.10
N ARG A 527 -21.36 33.32 24.36
CA ARG A 527 -20.92 32.89 25.69
C ARG A 527 -20.10 33.94 26.43
N GLY A 528 -19.73 35.04 25.79
CA GLY A 528 -18.78 36.02 26.33
C GLY A 528 -17.39 35.41 26.55
N THR A 529 -16.97 34.44 25.72
CA THR A 529 -15.68 33.76 25.89
C THR A 529 -14.51 34.74 25.79
N PRO A 530 -13.60 34.82 26.80
CA PRO A 530 -12.47 35.75 26.79
C PRO A 530 -11.59 35.68 25.52
N GLY A 531 -11.12 36.84 25.07
CA GLY A 531 -10.18 36.99 23.93
C GLY A 531 -10.83 37.17 22.55
N ASP A 532 -10.01 37.41 21.51
CA ASP A 532 -10.48 37.49 20.12
C ASP A 532 -10.59 36.11 19.45
N TRP A 533 -11.81 35.76 19.06
CA TRP A 533 -12.14 34.53 18.32
C TRP A 533 -12.40 34.77 16.83
N SER A 534 -12.36 36.00 16.34
CA SER A 534 -12.64 36.33 14.92
C SER A 534 -11.57 35.81 13.95
N HIS A 535 -10.44 35.31 14.45
CA HIS A 535 -9.49 34.51 13.67
C HIS A 535 -10.13 33.22 13.09
N ILE A 536 -11.16 32.64 13.73
CA ILE A 536 -11.83 31.41 13.26
C ILE A 536 -12.49 31.61 11.89
N ILE A 537 -13.04 32.81 11.64
CA ILE A 537 -13.69 33.19 10.37
C ILE A 537 -12.73 33.89 9.38
N ARG A 538 -11.56 34.39 9.85
CA ARG A 538 -10.46 34.81 8.96
C ARG A 538 -9.69 33.62 8.38
N GLN A 539 -9.57 32.53 9.14
CA GLN A 539 -8.91 31.30 8.72
C GLN A 539 -9.80 30.49 7.77
N VAL A 540 -9.18 29.79 6.83
CA VAL A 540 -9.82 29.19 5.64
C VAL A 540 -9.53 27.69 5.51
N GLY A 541 -10.23 27.01 4.59
CA GLY A 541 -10.05 25.58 4.32
C GLY A 541 -10.43 24.69 5.51
N MET A 542 -9.76 23.53 5.65
CA MET A 542 -10.16 22.49 6.60
C MET A 542 -9.74 22.70 8.06
N TYR A 543 -8.80 23.59 8.38
CA TYR A 543 -8.21 23.70 9.73
C TYR A 543 -8.35 25.08 10.36
N THR A 544 -8.35 25.10 11.69
CA THR A 544 -8.28 26.31 12.51
C THR A 544 -7.22 26.11 13.57
N PHE A 545 -6.32 27.07 13.72
CA PHE A 545 -5.42 27.18 14.87
C PHE A 545 -6.14 28.02 15.93
N THR A 546 -6.66 27.38 16.99
CA THR A 546 -7.48 28.05 18.02
C THR A 546 -6.68 28.98 18.94
N GLY A 547 -5.36 28.76 19.01
CA GLY A 547 -4.49 29.43 19.98
C GLY A 547 -4.70 28.99 21.43
N LEU A 548 -5.34 27.84 21.67
CA LEU A 548 -5.36 27.16 22.97
C LEU A 548 -3.99 26.53 23.28
N ASN A 549 -3.59 26.53 24.54
CA ASN A 549 -2.37 25.87 24.99
C ASN A 549 -2.59 24.35 25.23
N GLU A 550 -1.51 23.60 25.42
CA GLU A 550 -1.58 22.15 25.61
C GLU A 550 -2.41 21.75 26.85
N GLU A 551 -2.39 22.55 27.92
CA GLU A 551 -3.14 22.25 29.14
C GLU A 551 -4.66 22.43 28.96
N GLN A 552 -5.06 23.48 28.25
CA GLN A 552 -6.43 23.72 27.80
C GLN A 552 -6.92 22.58 26.89
N VAL A 553 -6.06 22.07 25.99
CA VAL A 553 -6.37 20.90 25.15
C VAL A 553 -6.50 19.61 26.00
N ARG A 554 -5.62 19.38 26.98
CA ARG A 554 -5.72 18.24 27.92
C ARG A 554 -7.01 18.33 28.76
N PHE A 555 -7.39 19.51 29.23
CA PHE A 555 -8.65 19.78 29.93
C PHE A 555 -9.87 19.46 29.04
N MET A 556 -9.91 19.96 27.81
CA MET A 556 -11.00 19.66 26.86
C MET A 556 -11.08 18.18 26.50
N THR A 557 -9.93 17.48 26.43
CA THR A 557 -9.88 16.04 26.23
C THR A 557 -10.47 15.28 27.43
N LYS A 558 -10.13 15.68 28.66
CA LYS A 558 -10.50 15.00 29.91
C LYS A 558 -11.95 15.27 30.35
N GLU A 559 -12.38 16.53 30.34
CA GLU A 559 -13.68 16.94 30.91
C GLU A 559 -14.80 17.02 29.85
N TYR A 560 -14.45 17.23 28.58
CA TYR A 560 -15.41 17.40 27.48
C TYR A 560 -15.29 16.34 26.38
N HIS A 561 -14.38 15.37 26.51
CA HIS A 561 -14.17 14.29 25.52
C HIS A 561 -13.83 14.81 24.10
N ILE A 562 -13.19 15.98 23.99
CA ILE A 562 -12.83 16.59 22.70
C ILE A 562 -11.38 16.29 22.34
N TYR A 563 -11.21 15.44 21.32
CA TYR A 563 -9.93 14.93 20.85
C TYR A 563 -9.41 15.77 19.68
N MET A 564 -8.48 16.67 19.98
CA MET A 564 -7.84 17.56 19.01
C MET A 564 -6.31 17.45 19.07
N SER A 565 -5.60 18.32 18.34
CA SER A 565 -4.13 18.33 18.31
C SER A 565 -3.60 19.20 19.46
N SER A 566 -2.46 18.81 20.05
CA SER A 566 -1.85 19.48 21.22
C SER A 566 -1.35 20.91 20.96
N ASP A 567 -1.17 21.26 19.69
CA ASP A 567 -0.83 22.59 19.17
C ASP A 567 -2.03 23.55 19.04
N GLY A 568 -3.22 23.12 19.48
CA GLY A 568 -4.46 23.89 19.33
C GLY A 568 -5.17 23.71 17.98
N ARG A 569 -4.70 22.83 17.07
CA ARG A 569 -5.37 22.62 15.78
C ARG A 569 -6.64 21.78 15.91
N ILE A 570 -7.72 22.30 15.31
CA ILE A 570 -8.96 21.56 15.01
C ILE A 570 -9.19 21.41 13.50
N ASN A 571 -9.76 20.28 13.07
CA ASN A 571 -10.30 20.05 11.73
C ASN A 571 -11.78 20.48 11.67
N MET A 572 -12.06 21.61 11.05
CA MET A 572 -13.41 22.11 10.79
C MET A 572 -14.21 21.16 9.87
N GLY A 573 -13.53 20.40 9.02
CA GLY A 573 -14.15 19.34 8.21
C GLY A 573 -14.70 18.17 9.03
N GLY A 574 -14.26 17.98 10.27
CA GLY A 574 -14.79 16.98 11.21
C GLY A 574 -15.91 17.51 12.13
N LEU A 575 -16.11 18.82 12.20
CA LEU A 575 -17.10 19.47 13.05
C LEU A 575 -18.46 19.56 12.31
N SER A 576 -19.56 19.26 13.00
CA SER A 576 -20.93 19.43 12.50
C SER A 576 -21.68 20.52 13.27
N SER A 577 -22.73 21.07 12.67
CA SER A 577 -23.56 22.13 13.28
C SER A 577 -24.10 21.72 14.66
N LYS A 578 -24.40 20.43 14.84
CA LYS A 578 -24.92 19.84 16.09
C LYS A 578 -23.87 19.82 17.21
N ALA A 579 -22.58 19.72 16.87
CA ALA A 579 -21.46 19.62 17.81
C ALA A 579 -20.81 20.98 18.14
N VAL A 580 -21.14 22.05 17.40
CA VAL A 580 -20.63 23.41 17.65
C VAL A 580 -20.89 23.90 19.09
N PRO A 581 -22.09 23.74 19.70
CA PRO A 581 -22.33 24.20 21.07
C PRO A 581 -21.39 23.55 22.08
N HIS A 582 -21.26 22.21 22.04
CA HIS A 582 -20.37 21.43 22.92
C HIS A 582 -18.90 21.86 22.80
N LEU A 583 -18.43 22.13 21.57
CA LEU A 583 -17.09 22.68 21.36
C LEU A 583 -16.94 24.09 21.94
N ALA A 584 -17.93 24.96 21.77
CA ALA A 584 -17.91 26.31 22.31
C ALA A 584 -17.96 26.33 23.85
N ASP A 585 -18.73 25.42 24.48
CA ASP A 585 -18.75 25.23 25.93
C ASP A 585 -17.40 24.74 26.47
N ALA A 586 -16.77 23.78 25.77
CA ALA A 586 -15.47 23.24 26.13
C ALA A 586 -14.35 24.30 26.02
N ILE A 587 -14.31 25.06 24.93
CA ILE A 587 -13.36 26.17 24.73
C ILE A 587 -13.57 27.25 25.80
N HIS A 588 -14.83 27.64 26.06
CA HIS A 588 -15.14 28.64 27.08
C HIS A 588 -14.67 28.20 28.47
N ALA A 589 -14.97 26.96 28.87
CA ALA A 589 -14.52 26.41 30.14
C ALA A 589 -12.99 26.29 30.22
N ALA A 590 -12.31 25.94 29.12
CA ALA A 590 -10.85 25.85 29.09
C ALA A 590 -10.20 27.21 29.38
N VAL A 591 -10.58 28.28 28.67
CA VAL A 591 -9.96 29.61 28.82
C VAL A 591 -10.44 30.40 30.04
N THR A 592 -11.41 29.89 30.80
CA THR A 592 -11.90 30.50 32.06
C THR A 592 -11.47 29.73 33.32
N ARG A 593 -11.09 28.45 33.19
CA ARG A 593 -10.69 27.59 34.32
C ARG A 593 -9.22 27.19 34.31
N ILE A 594 -8.56 27.22 33.15
CA ILE A 594 -7.13 26.94 32.97
C ILE A 594 -6.46 28.23 32.53
N ILE A 595 -5.75 28.87 33.48
CA ILE A 595 -5.13 30.20 33.38
C ILE A 595 -3.62 30.04 33.24
#